data_AF-A0A413SPA8-F1
#
_entry.id   AF-A0A413SPA8-F1
#
_cell.length_a   1.000
_cell.length_b   1.000
_cell.length_c   1.000
_cell.angle_alpha   90.00
_cell.angle_beta   90.00
_cell.angle_gamma   90.00
#
_symmetry.space_group_name_H-M   'P 1'
#
loop_
_entity.id
_entity.type
_entity.pdbx_description
1 polymer ?
#
loop_
_entity_poly.entity_id
_entity_poly.type
_entity_poly.pdbx_seq_one_letter_code
_entity_poly.pdbx_strand_id
1 'polypeptide(L)' 'MANASGKVLEKPQGKAAQKFTKEQLLACAKYSARKDIMDALLDENKKYTKAEADTLLEKYMKGKVK' A
#
# COMPACT_ATOMS: atom_id res chain seq x y z
N MET A 1 -5.50 19.40 24.46
CA MET A 1 -6.03 19.31 23.09
C MET A 1 -4.85 19.13 22.15
N ALA A 2 -4.63 17.93 21.62
CA ALA A 2 -3.55 17.69 20.66
C ALA A 2 -4.05 16.73 19.57
N ASN A 3 -5.06 17.17 18.80
CA ASN A 3 -5.45 16.50 17.57
C ASN A 3 -5.19 17.48 16.43
N ALA A 4 -3.92 17.79 16.21
CA ALA A 4 -3.46 18.56 15.07
C ALA A 4 -3.41 17.64 13.85
N SER A 5 -4.43 17.80 13.01
CA SER A 5 -4.33 17.75 11.57
C SER A 5 -3.87 16.43 10.95
N GLY A 6 -4.88 15.64 10.56
CA GLY A 6 -4.76 14.80 9.37
C GLY A 6 -4.31 15.66 8.19
N LYS A 7 -3.01 15.60 7.88
CA LYS A 7 -2.47 16.22 6.67
C LYS A 7 -2.74 15.26 5.53
N VAL A 8 -3.83 15.57 4.85
CA VAL A 8 -4.28 15.01 3.58
C VAL A 8 -3.13 14.87 2.59
N LEU A 9 -3.05 13.68 2.00
CA LEU A 9 -2.95 13.44 0.57
C LEU A 9 -1.86 14.26 -0.16
N GLU A 10 -0.61 13.83 -0.03
CA GLU A 10 0.42 14.23 -0.98
C GLU A 10 0.26 13.40 -2.26
N LYS A 11 -0.54 13.92 -3.19
CA LYS A 11 -0.43 13.60 -4.61
C LYS A 11 0.41 14.72 -5.25
N PRO A 12 1.63 14.43 -5.70
CA PRO A 12 2.13 14.97 -6.94
C PRO A 12 2.17 13.83 -7.95
N GLN A 13 1.42 14.04 -9.03
CA GLN A 13 1.49 13.28 -10.24
C GLN A 13 2.85 13.57 -10.88
N GLY A 14 3.80 12.65 -10.71
CA GLY A 14 5.12 12.73 -11.30
C GLY A 14 5.69 11.32 -11.39
N LYS A 15 6.20 10.94 -12.56
CA LYS A 15 6.65 9.59 -12.94
C LYS A 15 7.91 9.11 -12.19
N ALA A 16 8.05 9.41 -10.90
CA ALA A 16 9.03 8.83 -10.01
C ALA A 16 8.34 7.77 -9.16
N ALA A 17 8.87 6.56 -9.13
CA ALA A 17 8.32 5.44 -8.37
C ALA A 17 8.41 5.74 -6.85
N GLN A 18 7.48 6.54 -6.33
CA GLN A 18 7.45 6.91 -4.92
C GLN A 18 7.16 5.65 -4.10
N LYS A 19 8.11 5.31 -3.23
CA LYS A 19 7.99 4.17 -2.33
C LYS A 19 7.18 4.61 -1.12
N PHE A 20 6.09 3.90 -0.87
CA PHE A 20 5.20 4.10 0.26
C PHE A 20 5.50 3.05 1.32
N THR A 21 5.28 3.38 2.59
CA THR A 21 5.32 2.38 3.66
C THR A 21 4.07 1.50 3.59
N LYS A 22 4.14 0.31 4.19
CA LYS A 22 3.00 -0.59 4.38
C LYS A 22 1.78 0.16 4.93
N GLU A 23 1.94 0.94 5.99
CA GLU A 23 0.85 1.72 6.59
C GLU A 23 0.20 2.71 5.62
N GLN A 24 0.98 3.38 4.76
CA GLN A 24 0.45 4.32 3.75
C GLN A 24 -0.34 3.58 2.65
N LEU A 25 0.09 2.37 2.28
CA LEU A 25 -0.65 1.52 1.34
C LEU A 25 -1.93 0.98 1.98
N LEU A 26 -1.84 0.47 3.21
CA LEU A 26 -2.97 -0.04 4.00
C LEU A 26 -4.00 1.06 4.32
N ALA A 27 -3.56 2.29 4.58
CA ALA A 27 -4.44 3.44 4.83
C ALA A 27 -5.28 3.84 3.60
N CYS A 28 -4.93 3.35 2.40
CA CYS A 28 -5.70 3.61 1.20
C CYS A 28 -6.95 2.72 1.13
N ALA A 29 -8.11 3.33 0.85
CA ALA A 29 -9.37 2.61 0.63
C ALA A 29 -9.25 1.52 -0.44
N LYS A 30 -8.39 1.71 -1.45
CA LYS A 30 -8.12 0.74 -2.52
C LYS A 30 -7.64 -0.63 -1.99
N TYR A 31 -6.90 -0.63 -0.88
CA TYR A 31 -6.34 -1.85 -0.28
C TYR A 31 -7.07 -2.25 1.01
N SER A 32 -8.10 -1.52 1.44
CA SER A 32 -8.84 -1.83 2.68
C SER A 32 -9.43 -3.24 2.70
N ALA A 33 -10.03 -3.68 1.60
CA ALA A 33 -10.57 -5.05 1.48
C ALA A 33 -9.49 -6.14 1.32
N ARG A 34 -8.23 -5.74 1.10
CA ARG A 34 -7.10 -6.65 0.84
C ARG A 34 -5.97 -6.37 1.83
N LYS A 35 -6.29 -5.74 2.97
CA LYS A 35 -5.33 -5.35 4.00
C LYS A 35 -4.59 -6.56 4.53
N ASP A 36 -5.29 -7.64 4.87
CA ASP A 36 -4.66 -8.87 5.38
C ASP A 36 -3.62 -9.45 4.41
N ILE A 37 -3.92 -9.42 3.11
CA ILE A 37 -3.02 -9.93 2.08
C ILE A 37 -1.83 -8.98 1.92
N MET A 38 -2.10 -7.68 1.82
CA MET A 38 -1.06 -6.65 1.79
C MET A 38 -0.16 -6.71 3.05
N ASP A 39 -0.74 -7.01 4.21
CA ASP A 39 -0.05 -7.09 5.49
C ASP A 39 0.91 -8.28 5.54
N ALA A 40 0.47 -9.43 5.01
CA ALA A 40 1.28 -10.64 4.89
C ALA A 40 2.35 -10.55 3.78
N LEU A 41 2.12 -9.74 2.74
CA LEU A 41 3.04 -9.61 1.60
C LEU A 41 4.06 -8.47 1.76
N LEU A 42 3.67 -7.37 2.42
CA LEU A 42 4.49 -6.18 2.60
C LEU A 42 5.10 -6.19 4.00
N ASP A 43 6.39 -5.95 4.07
CA ASP A 43 7.10 -5.77 5.33
C ASP A 43 7.05 -4.29 5.77
N GLU A 44 6.81 -4.02 7.06
CA GLU A 44 6.81 -2.66 7.60
C GLU A 44 8.19 -2.01 7.59
N ASN A 45 9.26 -2.82 7.62
CA ASN A 45 10.65 -2.34 7.52
C ASN A 45 11.04 -2.01 6.08
N LYS A 46 10.17 -2.31 5.10
CA LYS A 46 10.41 -2.07 3.68
C LYS A 46 9.38 -1.11 3.12
N LYS A 47 9.80 -0.36 2.10
CA LYS A 47 8.93 0.55 1.37
C LYS A 47 8.71 0.00 -0.02
N TYR A 48 7.45 -0.01 -0.44
CA TYR A 48 7.00 -0.58 -1.69
C TYR A 48 6.29 0.48 -2.52
N THR A 49 6.42 0.37 -3.82
CA THR A 49 5.65 1.20 -4.73
C THR A 49 4.23 0.66 -4.87
N LYS A 50 3.30 1.50 -5.31
CA LYS A 50 1.93 1.04 -5.62
C LYS A 50 1.92 -0.10 -6.64
N ALA A 51 2.82 -0.05 -7.63
CA ALA A 51 2.96 -1.08 -8.65
C ALA A 51 3.51 -2.41 -8.09
N GLU A 52 4.50 -2.36 -7.19
CA GLU A 52 5.00 -3.56 -6.52
C GLU A 52 3.94 -4.20 -5.63
N ALA A 53 3.21 -3.39 -4.87
CA ALA A 53 2.11 -3.87 -4.04
C ALA A 53 1.03 -4.55 -4.90
N ASP A 54 0.61 -3.93 -6.01
CA ASP A 54 -0.34 -4.54 -6.95
C ASP A 54 0.20 -5.86 -7.53
N THR A 55 1.47 -5.88 -7.95
CA THR A 55 2.10 -7.08 -8.53
C THR A 55 2.17 -8.24 -7.52
N LEU A 56 2.56 -7.96 -6.28
CA LEU A 56 2.62 -8.95 -5.19
C LEU A 56 1.23 -9.52 -4.91
N LEU A 57 0.23 -8.64 -4.86
CA LEU A 57 -1.16 -9.03 -4.65
C LEU A 57 -1.70 -9.89 -5.78
N GLU A 58 -1.47 -9.48 -7.03
CA GLU A 58 -1.86 -10.27 -8.20
C GLU A 58 -1.18 -11.63 -8.23
N LYS A 59 0.13 -11.71 -7.93
CA LYS A 59 0.85 -12.98 -7.80
C LYS A 59 0.22 -13.87 -6.74
N TYR A 60 -0.12 -13.31 -5.57
CA TYR A 60 -0.74 -14.04 -4.49
C TYR A 60 -2.14 -14.55 -4.88
N MET A 61 -2.97 -13.71 -5.49
CA MET A 61 -4.32 -14.11 -5.94
C MET A 61 -4.23 -15.16 -7.05
N LYS A 62 -3.35 -15.00 -8.03
CA LYS A 62 -3.15 -15.97 -9.12
C LYS A 62 -2.62 -17.32 -8.63
N GLY A 63 -1.80 -17.33 -7.57
CA GLY A 63 -1.33 -18.56 -6.92
C GLY A 63 -2.42 -19.31 -6.14
N LYS A 64 -3.50 -18.63 -5.73
CA LYS A 64 -4.66 -19.24 -5.07
C LYS A 64 -5.75 -19.72 -6.03
N VAL A 65 -5.70 -19.34 -7.31
CA VAL A 65 -6.66 -19.77 -8.33
C VAL A 65 -6.07 -20.99 -9.06
N LYS A 66 -6.35 -22.19 -8.53
CA LYS A 66 -6.18 -23.47 -9.21
C LYS A 66 -7.46 -24.28 -9.06
#